data_AF-A0A1W6EVL2-F1
#
_entry.id   AF-A0A1W6EVL2-F1
#
_cell.length_a   1.000
_cell.length_b   1.000
_cell.length_c   1.000
_cell.angle_alpha   90.00
_cell.angle_beta   90.00
_cell.angle_gamma   90.00
#
_symmetry.space_group_name_H-M   'P 1'
#
loop_
_entity.id
_entity.type
_entity.pdbx_description
1 polymer ?
#
loop_
_entity_poly.entity_id
_entity_poly.type
_entity_poly.pdbx_seq_one_letter_code
_entity_poly.pdbx_strand_id
1 'polypeptide(L)'
;VNHRWLGGTLTNWDTIQKRIKRLKDINKMEEDGTFEVLPKKEVVGLNKQRERLEKFLGGIADMPRIPDVMYIVDPRKERIAVQEAQKLNIPIVAMVDTNCDPDEIDVVIPS
;
A
#
# COMPACT_ATOMS: atom_id res chain seq x y z
N VAL A 1 1.92 3.32 5.50
CA VAL A 1 2.53 3.20 4.16
C VAL A 1 3.63 4.24 4.07
N ASN A 2 4.89 3.83 3.90
CA ASN A 2 6.05 4.73 4.03
C ASN A 2 6.65 5.13 2.67
N HIS A 3 6.16 4.51 1.60
CA HIS A 3 6.54 4.82 0.22
C HIS A 3 5.33 5.35 -0.55
N ARG A 4 5.54 5.71 -1.81
CA ARG A 4 4.50 6.27 -2.67
C ARG A 4 3.22 5.44 -2.67
N TRP A 5 2.10 6.10 -2.40
CA TRP A 5 0.76 5.54 -2.57
C TRP A 5 0.51 5.19 -4.05
N LEU A 6 0.18 3.92 -4.31
CA LEU A 6 -0.22 3.49 -5.65
C LEU A 6 -1.71 3.78 -5.82
N GLY A 7 -2.07 4.46 -6.91
CA GLY A 7 -3.48 4.64 -7.26
C GLY A 7 -4.15 3.29 -7.50
N GLY A 8 -5.35 3.11 -6.96
CA GLY A 8 -6.09 1.85 -6.96
C GLY A 8 -5.81 0.96 -5.76
N THR A 9 -5.11 1.45 -4.73
CA THR A 9 -4.75 0.63 -3.55
C THR A 9 -5.96 0.24 -2.72
N LEU A 10 -6.95 1.14 -2.58
CA LEU A 10 -8.18 0.86 -1.85
C LEU A 10 -9.33 0.59 -2.83
N THR A 11 -9.42 1.40 -3.89
CA THR A 11 -10.53 1.31 -4.85
C THR A 11 -10.50 0.04 -5.71
N ASN A 12 -9.32 -0.58 -5.89
CA ASN A 12 -9.15 -1.86 -6.59
C ASN A 12 -8.54 -2.93 -5.67
N TRP A 13 -9.19 -3.14 -4.52
CA TRP A 13 -8.72 -4.04 -3.47
C TRP A 13 -8.47 -5.48 -3.93
N ASP A 14 -9.35 -6.06 -4.75
CA ASP A 14 -9.19 -7.45 -5.25
C ASP A 14 -7.87 -7.64 -6.03
N THR A 15 -7.50 -6.65 -6.86
CA THR A 15 -6.23 -6.70 -7.60
C THR A 15 -5.03 -6.55 -6.67
N ILE A 16 -5.14 -5.71 -5.64
CA ILE A 16 -4.09 -5.51 -4.64
C ILE A 16 -3.90 -6.78 -3.80
N GLN A 17 -4.99 -7.42 -3.38
CA GLN A 17 -4.94 -8.71 -2.68
C GLN A 17 -4.24 -9.79 -3.51
N LYS A 18 -4.52 -9.87 -4.82
CA LYS A 18 -3.79 -10.78 -5.73
C LYS A 18 -2.30 -10.48 -5.76
N ARG A 19 -1.89 -9.21 -5.73
CA ARG A 19 -0.47 -8.81 -5.69
C ARG A 19 0.18 -9.11 -4.34
N ILE A 20 -0.52 -8.94 -3.22
CA ILE A 20 -0.05 -9.33 -1.88
C ILE A 20 0.10 -10.85 -1.80
N LYS A 21 -0.85 -11.61 -2.34
CA LYS A 21 -0.74 -13.07 -2.44
C LYS A 21 0.51 -13.47 -3.24
N ARG A 22 0.74 -12.81 -4.38
CA ARG A 22 1.95 -13.05 -5.18
C ARG A 22 3.23 -12.75 -4.40
N LEU A 23 3.26 -11.70 -3.58
CA LEU A 23 4.40 -11.41 -2.70
C LEU A 23 4.63 -12.54 -1.70
N LYS A 24 3.57 -13.01 -1.03
CA LYS A 24 3.65 -14.14 -0.09
C LYS A 24 4.09 -15.44 -0.77
N ASP A 25 3.61 -15.70 -1.98
CA ASP A 25 4.04 -16.86 -2.78
C ASP A 25 5.53 -16.81 -3.10
N ILE A 26 6.06 -15.64 -3.47
CA ILE A 26 7.50 -15.47 -3.76
C ILE A 26 8.34 -15.65 -2.48
N ASN A 27 7.91 -15.10 -1.35
CA ASN A 27 8.59 -15.28 -0.06
C ASN A 27 8.62 -16.76 0.33
N LYS A 28 7.51 -17.48 0.14
CA LYS A 28 7.44 -18.92 0.38
C LYS A 28 8.38 -19.73 -0.53
N MET A 29 8.48 -19.36 -1.82
CA MET A 29 9.44 -20.00 -2.73
C MET A 29 10.89 -19.80 -2.32
N GLU A 30 11.21 -18.65 -1.72
CA GLU A 30 12.53 -18.35 -1.15
C GLU A 30 12.79 -19.22 0.10
N GLU A 31 11.81 -19.34 1.01
CA GLU A 31 11.90 -20.17 2.23
C GLU A 31 11.97 -21.68 1.93
N ASP A 32 11.19 -22.18 0.97
CA ASP A 32 11.14 -23.59 0.58
C ASP A 32 12.38 -24.02 -0.23
N GLY A 33 13.35 -23.13 -0.50
CA GLY A 33 14.57 -23.42 -1.26
C GLY A 33 14.35 -23.59 -2.76
N THR A 34 13.18 -23.23 -3.29
CA THR A 34 12.86 -23.36 -4.73
C THR A 34 13.79 -22.51 -5.60
N PHE A 35 14.31 -21.41 -5.04
CA PHE A 35 15.27 -20.53 -5.73
C PHE A 35 16.58 -21.24 -6.08
N GLU A 36 16.96 -22.30 -5.37
CA GLU A 36 18.20 -23.04 -5.62
C GLU A 36 18.12 -23.93 -6.87
N VAL A 37 16.90 -24.36 -7.22
CA VAL A 37 16.62 -25.23 -8.38
C VAL A 37 16.46 -24.40 -9.67
N LEU A 38 16.16 -23.12 -9.55
CA LEU A 38 15.88 -22.24 -10.68
C LEU A 38 17.17 -21.64 -11.29
N PRO A 39 17.16 -21.30 -12.59
CA PRO A 39 18.26 -20.56 -13.21
C PRO A 39 18.51 -19.22 -12.51
N LYS A 40 19.77 -18.86 -12.28
CA LYS A 40 20.17 -17.59 -11.61
C LYS A 40 19.51 -16.35 -12.22
N LYS A 41 19.29 -16.34 -13.54
CA LYS A 41 18.62 -15.23 -14.24
C LYS A 41 17.16 -15.06 -13.80
N GLU A 42 16.45 -16.16 -13.57
CA GLU A 42 15.06 -16.14 -13.11
C GLU A 42 14.97 -15.72 -11.65
N VAL A 43 15.89 -16.22 -10.81
CA VAL A 43 16.00 -15.83 -9.39
C VAL A 43 16.20 -14.31 -9.25
N VAL A 44 17.08 -13.71 -10.07
CA VAL A 44 17.27 -12.25 -10.09
C VAL A 44 15.98 -11.51 -10.48
N GLY A 45 15.21 -12.05 -11.42
CA GLY A 45 13.91 -11.49 -11.82
C GLY A 45 12.89 -11.54 -10.67
N LEU A 46 12.79 -12.69 -9.99
CA LEU A 46 11.91 -12.88 -8.84
C LEU A 46 12.30 -11.96 -7.68
N ASN A 47 13.59 -11.82 -7.38
CA ASN A 47 14.06 -10.91 -6.33
C ASN A 47 13.74 -9.44 -6.64
N LYS A 48 13.93 -8.98 -7.88
CA LYS A 48 13.51 -7.62 -8.28
C LYS A 48 12.00 -7.43 -8.16
N GLN A 49 11.22 -8.45 -8.50
CA GLN A 49 9.77 -8.41 -8.34
C GLN A 49 9.37 -8.35 -6.87
N ARG A 50 9.99 -9.19 -6.02
CA ARG A 50 9.78 -9.23 -4.57
C ARG A 50 10.08 -7.87 -3.95
N GLU A 51 11.27 -7.33 -4.19
CA GLU A 51 11.70 -6.03 -3.65
C GLU A 51 10.74 -4.90 -4.05
N ARG A 52 10.29 -4.90 -5.31
CA ARG A 52 9.31 -3.91 -5.79
C ARG A 52 7.97 -4.06 -5.08
N LEU A 53 7.46 -5.28 -4.93
CA LEU A 53 6.18 -5.54 -4.26
C LEU A 53 6.27 -5.21 -2.77
N GLU A 54 7.33 -5.63 -2.10
CA GLU A 54 7.61 -5.35 -0.68
C GLU A 54 7.62 -3.84 -0.40
N LYS A 55 8.33 -3.08 -1.25
CA LYS A 55 8.45 -1.63 -1.12
C LYS A 55 7.10 -0.90 -1.12
N PHE A 56 6.14 -1.35 -1.92
CA PHE A 56 4.85 -0.66 -2.04
C PHE A 56 3.74 -1.30 -1.21
N LEU A 57 3.75 -2.62 -1.06
CA LEU A 57 2.66 -3.40 -0.47
C LEU A 57 3.00 -3.97 0.89
N GLY A 58 4.27 -3.96 1.33
CA GLY A 58 4.68 -4.54 2.61
C GLY A 58 3.90 -3.93 3.79
N GLY A 59 3.69 -2.62 3.78
CA GLY A 59 2.91 -1.93 4.82
C GLY A 59 1.40 -2.24 4.86
N ILE A 60 0.86 -2.93 3.84
CA ILE A 60 -0.55 -3.37 3.78
C ILE A 60 -0.68 -4.90 3.61
N ALA A 61 0.43 -5.64 3.64
CA ALA A 61 0.45 -7.08 3.37
C ALA A 61 -0.28 -7.91 4.44
N ASP A 62 -0.37 -7.37 5.66
CA ASP A 62 -1.03 -7.98 6.81
C ASP A 62 -2.47 -7.51 7.01
N MET A 63 -2.96 -6.58 6.18
CA MET A 63 -4.35 -6.12 6.28
C MET A 63 -5.29 -7.20 5.72
N PRO A 64 -6.23 -7.72 6.53
CA PRO A 64 -7.17 -8.75 6.06
C PRO A 64 -8.28 -8.18 5.18
N ARG A 65 -8.63 -6.90 5.38
CA ARG A 65 -9.69 -6.18 4.68
C ARG A 65 -9.32 -4.70 4.52
N ILE A 66 -10.13 -3.99 3.75
CA ILE A 66 -10.05 -2.53 3.62
C ILE A 66 -10.16 -1.89 5.02
N PRO A 67 -9.32 -0.90 5.36
CA PRO A 67 -9.35 -0.26 6.67
C PRO A 67 -10.67 0.49 6.92
N ASP A 68 -11.14 0.45 8.16
CA ASP A 68 -12.35 1.16 8.61
C ASP A 68 -12.09 2.66 8.87
N VAL A 69 -10.83 3.04 9.11
CA VAL A 69 -10.39 4.43 9.31
C VAL A 69 -8.99 4.59 8.69
N MET A 70 -8.71 5.75 8.11
CA MET A 70 -7.38 6.10 7.63
C MET A 70 -6.75 7.24 8.40
N TYR A 71 -5.44 7.11 8.64
CA TYR A 71 -4.61 8.18 9.15
C TYR A 71 -3.66 8.68 8.04
N ILE A 72 -3.75 9.96 7.68
CA ILE A 72 -2.97 10.58 6.61
C ILE A 72 -2.10 11.69 7.18
N VAL A 73 -0.82 11.71 6.81
CA VAL A 73 0.09 12.81 7.11
C VAL A 73 0.27 13.63 5.84
N ASP A 74 0.06 14.95 5.92
CA ASP A 74 0.17 15.86 4.77
C ASP A 74 -0.76 15.45 3.59
N PRO A 75 -2.07 15.70 3.72
CA PRO A 75 -3.07 15.33 2.71
C PRO A 75 -2.82 15.96 1.33
N ARG A 76 -2.10 17.09 1.27
CA ARG A 76 -1.73 17.74 0.01
C ARG A 76 -0.73 16.92 -0.80
N LYS A 77 0.21 16.23 -0.14
CA LYS A 77 1.10 15.28 -0.82
C LYS A 77 0.39 13.98 -1.18
N GLU A 78 -0.50 13.51 -0.32
CA GLU A 78 -1.20 12.22 -0.46
C GLU A 78 -2.64 12.35 -0.99
N ARG A 79 -2.86 13.26 -1.95
CA ARG A 79 -4.19 13.53 -2.55
C ARG A 79 -4.90 12.28 -3.10
N ILE A 80 -4.13 11.32 -3.64
CA ILE A 80 -4.70 10.09 -4.19
C ILE A 80 -5.32 9.24 -3.06
N ALA A 81 -4.64 9.15 -1.91
CA ALA A 81 -5.15 8.42 -0.76
C ALA A 81 -6.44 9.05 -0.23
N VAL A 82 -6.49 10.39 -0.12
CA VAL A 82 -7.68 11.14 0.28
C VAL A 82 -8.85 10.87 -0.68
N GLN A 83 -8.63 10.98 -1.99
CA GLN A 83 -9.66 10.74 -3.00
C GLN A 83 -10.19 9.31 -3.00
N GLU A 84 -9.32 8.31 -2.79
CA GLU A 84 -9.74 6.92 -2.68
C GLU A 84 -10.52 6.66 -1.40
N ALA A 85 -10.13 7.27 -0.28
CA ALA A 85 -10.85 7.20 0.99
C ALA A 85 -12.28 7.72 0.84
N GLN A 86 -12.43 8.93 0.28
CA GLN A 86 -13.72 9.58 0.08
C GLN A 86 -14.63 8.75 -0.83
N LYS A 87 -14.09 8.19 -1.92
CA LYS A 87 -14.87 7.31 -2.82
C LYS A 87 -15.43 6.07 -2.12
N LEU A 88 -14.71 5.56 -1.11
CA LEU A 88 -15.10 4.38 -0.35
C LEU A 88 -15.82 4.73 0.96
N ASN A 89 -16.08 6.02 1.21
CA ASN A 89 -16.63 6.53 2.47
C ASN A 89 -15.83 6.08 3.71
N ILE A 90 -14.50 6.02 3.58
CA ILE A 90 -13.62 5.69 4.70
C ILE A 90 -13.29 7.00 5.42
N PRO A 91 -13.59 7.11 6.74
CA PRO A 91 -13.27 8.31 7.50
C PRO A 91 -11.77 8.57 7.56
N ILE A 92 -11.40 9.83 7.38
CA ILE A 92 -10.01 10.30 7.32
C ILE A 92 -9.70 11.12 8.56
N VAL A 93 -8.69 10.67 9.31
CA VAL A 93 -8.00 11.46 10.32
C VAL A 93 -6.71 11.96 9.69
N ALA A 94 -6.50 13.27 9.57
CA ALA A 94 -5.29 13.78 8.96
C ALA A 94 -4.57 14.84 9.80
N MET A 95 -3.24 14.80 9.71
CA MET A 95 -2.37 15.85 10.21
C MET A 95 -2.21 16.91 9.11
N VAL A 96 -2.72 18.11 9.37
CA VAL A 96 -2.91 19.16 8.37
C VAL A 96 -2.03 20.36 8.73
N ASP A 97 -1.23 20.81 7.77
CA ASP A 97 -0.43 22.05 7.84
C ASP A 97 -1.23 23.22 7.23
N THR A 98 -0.81 24.44 7.51
CA THR A 98 -1.34 25.74 7.06
C THR A 98 -1.65 25.88 5.55
N ASN A 99 -1.20 24.94 4.73
CA ASN A 99 -1.30 24.97 3.26
C ASN A 99 -2.27 23.93 2.67
N CYS A 100 -3.08 23.28 3.50
CA CYS A 100 -4.01 22.22 3.12
C CYS A 100 -5.46 22.64 3.41
N ASP A 101 -6.38 22.32 2.49
CA ASP A 101 -7.81 22.56 2.68
C ASP A 101 -8.39 21.49 3.64
N PRO A 102 -8.96 21.88 4.79
CA PRO A 102 -9.44 20.94 5.81
C PRO A 102 -10.78 20.28 5.44
N ASP A 103 -11.50 20.81 4.45
CA ASP A 103 -12.87 20.38 4.10
C ASP A 103 -12.92 18.94 3.56
N GLU A 104 -11.81 18.42 3.05
CA GLU A 104 -11.71 17.06 2.51
C GLU A 104 -11.49 15.99 3.60
N ILE A 105 -11.36 16.39 4.87
CA ILE A 105 -10.90 15.54 5.99
C ILE A 105 -11.92 15.58 7.13
N ASP A 106 -12.30 14.40 7.64
CA ASP A 106 -13.31 14.29 8.70
C ASP A 106 -12.78 14.74 10.07
N VAL A 107 -11.54 14.41 10.41
CA VAL A 107 -10.89 14.79 11.66
C VAL A 107 -9.54 15.42 11.37
N VAL A 108 -9.46 16.73 11.59
CA VAL A 108 -8.25 17.53 11.37
C VAL A 108 -7.46 17.67 12.66
N ILE A 109 -6.20 17.24 12.61
CA ILE A 109 -5.20 17.47 13.65
C ILE A 109 -4.28 18.58 13.15
N PRO A 110 -4.38 19.81 13.70
CA PRO A 110 -3.49 20.90 13.30
C PRO A 110 -2.07 20.64 13.80
N SER A 111 -1.08 20.87 12.93
CA SER A 111 0.35 20.78 13.24
C SER A 111 1.16 21.90 12.60
#